data_AF-A0AAV0IH15-F1
#
_entry.id   AF-A0AAV0IH15-F1
#
_cell.length_a   1.000
_cell.length_b   1.000
_cell.length_c   1.000
_cell.angle_alpha   90.00
_cell.angle_beta   90.00
_cell.angle_gamma   90.00
#
_symmetry.space_group_name_H-M   'P 1'
#
loop_
_entity.id
_entity.type
_entity.pdbx_description
1 polymer ?
#
loop_
_entity_poly.entity_id
_entity_poly.type
_entity_poly.pdbx_seq_one_letter_code
_entity_poly.pdbx_strand_id
1 'polypeptide(L)'
;MTFPQWVLAVGNGTVPAASLDNRAVITPTNETVSRINASVLSCIPEETKTYYSTDSLCTESTDDSELENLYPVEFLNSLVFNGMPEHELSLKLYTPIMLLRNIDPPAGMCNGTRLMVVHLGTNAIKGIILTGTYEGTVVAIPRIALNFSEHKWPFTMKRRQFPVRLCYAMTINKSQGQTLDRAGVFLPKPVFSHGQLYVAISRVRSAAGLRFLIHNDSSLPTNCTKNVVYTELYSELIFQGNSEGFFFNSRLHISSPSLPYIFSYHYLYSRTWT
;
A
#
# COMPACT_ATOMS: atom_id res chain seq x y z
N MET A 1 19.95 13.64 -3.60
CA MET A 1 18.57 13.34 -4.05
C MET A 1 17.65 13.54 -2.86
N THR A 2 16.73 14.50 -2.93
CA THR A 2 15.76 14.78 -1.85
C THR A 2 14.70 13.67 -1.79
N PHE A 3 14.00 13.50 -0.67
CA PHE A 3 12.93 12.49 -0.56
C PHE A 3 11.83 12.67 -1.62
N PRO A 4 11.37 13.89 -1.97
CA PRO A 4 10.47 14.10 -3.10
C PRO A 4 11.06 13.66 -4.45
N GLN A 5 12.34 13.94 -4.71
CA GLN A 5 13.03 13.43 -5.92
C GLN A 5 13.15 11.90 -5.92
N TRP A 6 13.29 11.29 -4.74
CA TRP A 6 13.30 9.83 -4.57
C TRP A 6 11.91 9.23 -4.79
N VAL A 7 10.84 9.86 -4.28
CA VAL A 7 9.44 9.47 -4.53
C VAL A 7 9.07 9.64 -6.01
N LEU A 8 9.51 10.71 -6.66
CA LEU A 8 9.36 10.87 -8.11
C LEU A 8 10.21 9.84 -8.88
N ALA A 9 11.35 9.42 -8.34
CA ALA A 9 12.13 8.28 -8.86
C ALA A 9 11.51 6.90 -8.55
N VAL A 10 10.43 6.80 -7.76
CA VAL A 10 9.57 5.59 -7.67
C VAL A 10 8.68 5.48 -8.91
N GLY A 11 8.46 6.57 -9.64
CA GLY A 11 7.59 6.63 -10.81
C GLY A 11 8.11 7.57 -11.87
N ASN A 12 9.35 7.42 -12.31
CA ASN A 12 10.09 8.41 -13.09
C ASN A 12 9.46 8.83 -14.44
N GLY A 13 8.25 8.40 -14.80
CA GLY A 13 7.53 8.81 -16.03
C GLY A 13 8.35 8.59 -17.30
N THR A 14 9.44 7.84 -17.18
CA THR A 14 10.49 7.57 -18.13
C THR A 14 10.87 6.14 -17.84
N VAL A 15 10.09 5.20 -18.37
CA VAL A 15 10.56 3.82 -18.49
C VAL A 15 11.07 3.65 -19.92
N PRO A 16 12.30 4.07 -20.27
CA PRO A 16 13.00 3.39 -21.34
C PRO A 16 13.56 2.09 -20.76
N ALA A 17 12.80 1.01 -20.97
CA ALA A 17 13.28 -0.35 -21.23
C ALA A 17 14.24 -1.10 -20.27
N ALA A 18 14.73 -0.58 -19.14
CA ALA A 18 15.86 -1.25 -18.45
C ALA A 18 15.70 -1.70 -16.99
N SER A 19 14.66 -1.33 -16.24
CA SER A 19 14.42 -1.99 -14.94
C SER A 19 13.01 -1.79 -14.39
N LEU A 20 12.30 -2.89 -14.16
CA LEU A 20 11.06 -2.95 -13.36
C LEU A 20 11.40 -2.88 -11.86
N ASP A 21 12.19 -1.89 -11.44
CA ASP A 21 12.59 -1.77 -10.04
C ASP A 21 11.34 -1.67 -9.16
N ASN A 22 11.17 -2.66 -8.29
CA ASN A 22 10.00 -2.77 -7.44
C ASN A 22 10.17 -1.86 -6.22
N ARG A 23 9.79 -0.60 -6.40
CA ARG A 23 9.93 0.48 -5.40
C ARG A 23 8.58 0.90 -4.85
N ALA A 24 8.51 1.31 -3.58
CA ALA A 24 7.29 1.88 -3.01
C ALA A 24 7.60 2.85 -1.86
N VAL A 25 6.66 3.77 -1.62
CA VAL A 25 6.56 4.47 -0.35
C VAL A 25 5.66 3.66 0.59
N ILE A 26 6.10 3.46 1.83
CA ILE A 26 5.29 2.80 2.86
C ILE A 26 5.06 3.75 4.03
N THR A 27 3.82 3.79 4.49
CA THR A 27 3.37 4.75 5.53
C THR A 27 2.30 4.11 6.43
N PRO A 28 2.04 4.61 7.65
CA PRO A 28 1.12 3.94 8.57
C PRO A 28 -0.36 4.01 8.16
N THR A 29 -0.82 5.11 7.54
CA THR A 29 -2.25 5.39 7.34
C THR A 29 -2.67 5.43 5.86
N ASN A 30 -3.91 5.01 5.57
CA ASN A 30 -4.48 5.09 4.21
C ASN A 30 -4.63 6.53 3.72
N GLU A 31 -4.97 7.49 4.60
CA GLU A 31 -5.06 8.91 4.24
C GLU A 31 -3.75 9.43 3.64
N THR A 32 -2.61 9.11 4.29
CA THR A 32 -1.28 9.49 3.79
C THR A 32 -0.97 8.81 2.45
N VAL A 33 -1.37 7.54 2.29
CA VAL A 33 -1.23 6.81 1.01
C VAL A 33 -1.99 7.51 -0.10
N SER A 34 -3.26 7.84 0.10
CA SER A 34 -4.11 8.50 -0.90
C SER A 34 -3.51 9.85 -1.30
N ARG A 35 -3.05 10.66 -0.33
CA ARG A 35 -2.41 11.95 -0.60
C ARG A 35 -1.15 11.80 -1.44
N ILE A 36 -0.25 10.88 -1.10
CA ILE A 36 0.98 10.65 -1.86
C ILE A 36 0.66 10.17 -3.27
N ASN A 37 -0.23 9.18 -3.41
CA ASN A 37 -0.61 8.64 -4.71
C ASN A 37 -1.19 9.73 -5.63
N ALA A 38 -2.08 10.57 -5.12
CA ALA A 38 -2.67 11.68 -5.87
C ALA A 38 -1.60 12.72 -6.28
N SER A 39 -0.73 13.13 -5.34
CA SER A 39 0.34 14.08 -5.63
C SER A 39 1.36 13.55 -6.62
N VAL A 40 1.70 12.26 -6.57
CA VAL A 40 2.65 11.67 -7.54
C VAL A 40 2.00 11.55 -8.91
N LEU A 41 0.75 11.11 -9.00
CA LEU A 41 0.04 10.98 -10.27
C LEU A 41 -0.06 12.32 -11.02
N SER A 42 -0.30 13.42 -10.30
CA SER A 42 -0.39 14.75 -10.93
C SER A 42 0.93 15.24 -11.51
N CYS A 43 2.07 14.76 -10.99
CA CYS A 43 3.40 15.08 -11.50
C CYS A 43 3.83 14.24 -12.71
N ILE A 44 3.15 13.12 -13.01
CA ILE A 44 3.50 12.28 -14.16
C ILE A 44 3.09 12.98 -15.47
N PRO A 45 3.96 13.11 -16.48
CA PRO A 45 3.65 13.84 -17.72
C PRO A 45 2.66 13.12 -18.66
N GLU A 46 2.47 11.82 -18.48
CA GLU A 46 1.56 10.99 -19.29
C GLU A 46 0.09 11.44 -19.20
N GLU A 47 -0.67 11.15 -20.26
CA GLU A 47 -2.10 11.44 -20.33
C GLU A 47 -2.89 10.64 -19.29
N THR A 48 -3.74 11.34 -18.52
CA THR A 48 -4.63 10.72 -17.55
C THR A 48 -5.82 10.09 -18.26
N LYS A 49 -6.08 8.82 -17.98
CA LYS A 49 -7.37 8.17 -18.27
C LYS A 49 -8.14 7.93 -16.98
N THR A 50 -9.36 8.45 -16.95
CA THR A 50 -10.26 8.34 -15.81
C THR A 50 -11.35 7.32 -16.08
N TYR A 51 -11.58 6.44 -15.11
CA TYR A 51 -12.61 5.41 -15.17
C TYR A 51 -13.63 5.65 -14.06
N TYR A 52 -14.86 5.97 -14.43
CA TYR A 52 -15.98 6.07 -13.49
C TYR A 52 -16.57 4.69 -13.20
N SER A 53 -16.94 4.44 -11.94
CA SER A 53 -17.64 3.22 -11.55
C SER A 53 -19.13 3.29 -11.90
N THR A 54 -19.78 2.12 -11.86
CA THR A 54 -21.25 2.03 -11.88
C THR A 54 -21.69 1.51 -10.52
N ASP A 55 -22.42 2.35 -9.80
CA ASP A 55 -22.84 2.08 -8.42
C ASP A 55 -24.35 1.85 -8.38
N SER A 56 -24.77 0.86 -7.60
CA SER A 56 -26.17 0.54 -7.39
C SER A 56 -26.36 -0.06 -6.00
N LEU A 57 -27.61 -0.16 -5.56
CA LEU A 57 -27.97 -0.95 -4.40
C LEU A 57 -28.15 -2.43 -4.81
N CYS A 58 -27.83 -3.35 -3.92
CA CYS A 58 -28.29 -4.73 -4.02
C CYS A 58 -29.66 -4.80 -3.34
N THR A 59 -30.71 -4.97 -4.12
CA THR A 59 -32.08 -5.17 -3.64
C THR A 59 -32.50 -6.61 -3.90
N GLU A 60 -33.15 -7.22 -2.91
CA GLU A 60 -33.77 -8.56 -3.04
C GLU A 60 -35.31 -8.47 -3.14
N SER A 61 -35.88 -7.26 -3.06
CA SER A 61 -37.32 -7.02 -2.97
C SER A 61 -37.80 -5.95 -3.97
N THR A 62 -39.07 -6.06 -4.38
CA THR A 62 -39.74 -5.28 -5.43
C THR A 62 -39.96 -3.77 -5.17
N ASP A 63 -39.62 -3.24 -3.99
CA ASP A 63 -39.76 -1.81 -3.64
C ASP A 63 -38.48 -1.00 -3.96
N ASP A 64 -37.91 -1.22 -5.15
CA ASP A 64 -36.67 -0.56 -5.62
C ASP A 64 -36.79 0.98 -5.64
N SER A 65 -37.98 1.52 -5.95
CA SER A 65 -38.16 2.96 -6.14
C SER A 65 -38.04 3.78 -4.86
N GLU A 66 -38.37 3.23 -3.68
CA GLU A 66 -38.27 4.00 -2.43
C GLU A 66 -36.83 4.11 -1.95
N LEU A 67 -36.06 3.02 -2.04
CA LEU A 67 -34.64 2.99 -1.67
C LEU A 67 -33.79 3.82 -2.65
N GLU A 68 -34.07 3.76 -3.94
CA GLU A 68 -33.36 4.58 -4.94
C GLU A 68 -33.61 6.09 -4.74
N ASN A 69 -34.82 6.47 -4.30
CA ASN A 69 -35.12 7.85 -3.95
C ASN A 69 -34.43 8.31 -2.66
N LEU A 70 -34.27 7.41 -1.68
CA LEU A 70 -33.59 7.69 -0.42
C LEU A 70 -32.07 7.81 -0.58
N TYR A 71 -31.48 7.05 -1.51
CA TYR A 71 -30.04 6.97 -1.73
C TYR A 71 -29.70 7.22 -3.20
N PRO A 72 -29.62 8.50 -3.63
CA PRO A 72 -29.29 8.84 -5.00
C PRO A 72 -27.88 8.36 -5.39
N VAL A 73 -27.65 8.11 -6.68
CA VAL A 73 -26.37 7.61 -7.20
C VAL A 73 -25.19 8.52 -6.85
N GLU A 74 -25.39 9.84 -6.82
CA GLU A 74 -24.37 10.81 -6.43
C GLU A 74 -23.91 10.60 -4.98
N PHE A 75 -24.84 10.23 -4.11
CA PHE A 75 -24.52 9.85 -2.74
C PHE A 75 -23.72 8.55 -2.71
N LEU A 76 -24.14 7.52 -3.45
CA LEU A 76 -23.41 6.24 -3.55
C LEU A 76 -21.97 6.43 -4.07
N ASN A 77 -21.81 7.26 -5.11
CA ASN A 77 -20.53 7.59 -5.72
C ASN A 77 -19.58 8.27 -4.72
N SER A 78 -20.12 9.03 -3.74
CA SER A 78 -19.34 9.69 -2.69
C SER A 78 -18.84 8.74 -1.59
N LEU A 79 -19.41 7.53 -1.48
CA LEU A 79 -19.05 6.58 -0.44
C LEU A 79 -17.69 5.92 -0.73
N VAL A 80 -16.85 5.94 0.30
CA VAL A 80 -15.51 5.33 0.29
C VAL A 80 -15.48 4.19 1.30
N PHE A 81 -15.25 2.99 0.79
CA PHE A 81 -15.17 1.76 1.59
C PHE A 81 -13.75 1.19 1.56
N ASN A 82 -13.31 0.64 2.69
CA ASN A 82 -11.99 0.02 2.76
C ASN A 82 -11.89 -1.20 1.84
N GLY A 83 -10.94 -1.16 0.90
CA GLY A 83 -10.73 -2.25 -0.05
C GLY A 83 -11.73 -2.28 -1.20
N MET A 84 -12.58 -1.26 -1.34
CA MET A 84 -13.35 -0.99 -2.56
C MET A 84 -12.53 -0.07 -3.47
N PRO A 85 -12.58 -0.25 -4.80
CA PRO A 85 -12.11 0.75 -5.75
C PRO A 85 -12.84 2.09 -5.57
N GLU A 86 -12.13 3.17 -5.86
CA GLU A 86 -12.70 4.52 -5.92
C GLU A 86 -13.73 4.63 -7.06
N HIS A 87 -14.74 5.47 -6.87
CA HIS A 87 -15.71 5.78 -7.93
C HIS A 87 -14.99 6.35 -9.15
N GLU A 88 -14.17 7.38 -8.92
CA GLU A 88 -13.29 7.97 -9.92
C GLU A 88 -11.89 7.36 -9.82
N LEU A 89 -11.54 6.49 -10.77
CA LEU A 89 -10.22 5.87 -10.84
C LEU A 89 -9.39 6.51 -11.97
N SER A 90 -8.49 7.41 -11.61
CA SER A 90 -7.59 8.09 -12.54
C SER A 90 -6.22 7.39 -12.63
N LEU A 91 -5.84 6.97 -13.83
CA LEU A 91 -4.59 6.24 -14.10
C LEU A 91 -3.83 6.86 -15.28
N LYS A 92 -2.54 6.59 -15.36
CA LYS A 92 -1.65 6.95 -16.48
C LYS A 92 -0.87 5.71 -16.92
N LEU A 93 -0.25 5.74 -18.09
CA LEU A 93 0.69 4.68 -18.47
C LEU A 93 1.88 4.67 -17.51
N TYR A 94 2.45 3.48 -17.29
CA TYR A 94 3.62 3.26 -16.43
C TYR A 94 3.42 3.69 -14.97
N THR A 95 2.18 3.66 -14.49
CA THR A 95 1.90 3.83 -13.06
C THR A 95 1.81 2.48 -12.36
N PRO A 96 2.37 2.34 -11.15
CA PRO A 96 2.16 1.17 -10.33
C PRO A 96 0.74 1.15 -9.77
N ILE A 97 0.07 0.04 -9.93
CA ILE A 97 -1.24 -0.28 -9.36
C ILE A 97 -1.14 -1.53 -8.49
N MET A 98 -2.13 -1.73 -7.63
CA MET A 98 -2.25 -2.91 -6.76
C MET A 98 -3.65 -3.48 -6.89
N LEU A 99 -3.75 -4.81 -7.06
CA LEU A 99 -5.03 -5.52 -7.05
C LEU A 99 -5.67 -5.46 -5.65
N LEU A 100 -6.99 -5.27 -5.63
CA LEU A 100 -7.81 -5.21 -4.43
C LEU A 100 -8.56 -6.52 -4.14
N ARG A 101 -8.57 -7.45 -5.10
CA ARG A 101 -9.26 -8.73 -5.02
C ARG A 101 -8.45 -9.82 -5.72
N ASN A 102 -8.73 -11.05 -5.30
CA ASN A 102 -8.32 -12.23 -6.03
C ASN A 102 -9.17 -12.31 -7.30
N ILE A 103 -8.51 -12.34 -8.45
CA ILE A 103 -9.15 -12.50 -9.77
C ILE A 103 -8.81 -13.89 -10.29
N ASP A 104 -7.52 -14.21 -10.30
CA ASP A 104 -6.98 -15.48 -10.76
C ASP A 104 -5.72 -15.82 -9.94
N PRO A 105 -5.89 -16.39 -8.73
CA PRO A 105 -4.76 -16.72 -7.86
C PRO A 105 -3.73 -17.67 -8.48
N PRO A 106 -4.13 -18.72 -9.24
CA PRO A 106 -3.19 -19.55 -9.99
C PRO A 106 -2.30 -18.76 -10.97
N ALA A 107 -2.78 -17.65 -11.53
CA ALA A 107 -1.99 -16.77 -12.40
C ALA A 107 -1.25 -15.63 -11.64
N GLY A 108 -1.21 -15.68 -10.31
CA GLY A 108 -0.59 -14.64 -9.49
C GLY A 108 -1.43 -13.35 -9.34
N MET A 109 -2.68 -13.35 -9.82
CA MET A 109 -3.61 -12.22 -9.71
C MET A 109 -4.37 -12.26 -8.38
N CYS A 110 -3.62 -12.12 -7.29
CA CYS A 110 -4.10 -12.08 -5.92
C CYS A 110 -4.29 -10.65 -5.41
N ASN A 111 -5.08 -10.49 -4.36
CA ASN A 111 -5.15 -9.24 -3.61
C ASN A 111 -3.76 -8.83 -3.10
N GLY A 112 -3.36 -7.59 -3.36
CA GLY A 112 -2.04 -7.07 -3.01
C GLY A 112 -0.99 -7.22 -4.11
N THR A 113 -1.23 -8.01 -5.17
CA THR A 113 -0.31 -8.10 -6.30
C THR A 113 -0.12 -6.72 -6.92
N ARG A 114 1.14 -6.28 -7.03
CA ARG A 114 1.52 -5.02 -7.64
C ARG A 114 1.79 -5.21 -9.12
N LEU A 115 1.31 -4.27 -9.94
CA LEU A 115 1.51 -4.29 -11.38
C LEU A 115 1.92 -2.92 -11.89
N MET A 116 2.71 -2.89 -12.96
CA MET A 116 2.96 -1.69 -13.75
C MET A 116 1.94 -1.61 -14.88
N VAL A 117 1.20 -0.51 -14.99
CA VAL A 117 0.27 -0.30 -16.11
C VAL A 117 1.06 -0.18 -17.42
N VAL A 118 0.71 -1.00 -18.40
CA VAL A 118 1.29 -0.94 -19.76
C VAL A 118 0.26 -0.66 -20.84
N HIS A 119 -1.03 -0.82 -20.54
CA HIS A 119 -2.10 -0.44 -21.46
C HIS A 119 -3.38 -0.09 -20.71
N LEU A 120 -4.02 1.01 -21.11
CA LEU A 120 -5.25 1.54 -20.55
C LEU A 120 -6.41 1.41 -21.56
N GLY A 121 -6.99 0.21 -21.66
CA GLY A 121 -8.14 -0.06 -22.53
C GLY A 121 -9.47 0.40 -21.91
N THR A 122 -10.55 0.38 -22.69
CA THR A 122 -11.90 0.73 -22.21
C THR A 122 -12.46 -0.34 -21.27
N ASN A 123 -12.27 -1.61 -21.62
CA ASN A 123 -12.85 -2.76 -20.91
C ASN A 123 -11.84 -3.53 -20.06
N ALA A 124 -10.54 -3.33 -20.29
CA ALA A 124 -9.46 -4.02 -19.60
C ALA A 124 -8.25 -3.11 -19.45
N ILE A 125 -7.57 -3.21 -18.30
CA ILE A 125 -6.24 -2.65 -18.08
C ILE A 125 -5.24 -3.78 -18.22
N LYS A 126 -4.14 -3.59 -18.96
CA LYS A 126 -3.02 -4.56 -18.95
C LYS A 126 -1.92 -4.04 -18.04
N GLY A 127 -1.37 -4.94 -17.24
CA GLY A 127 -0.25 -4.64 -16.37
C GLY A 127 0.77 -5.76 -16.33
N ILE A 128 2.03 -5.41 -16.05
CA ILE A 128 3.12 -6.36 -15.80
C ILE A 128 3.23 -6.57 -14.29
N ILE A 129 3.20 -7.81 -13.82
CA ILE A 129 3.40 -8.14 -12.40
C ILE A 129 4.81 -7.74 -11.96
N LEU A 130 4.91 -7.00 -10.85
CA LEU A 130 6.17 -6.43 -10.36
C LEU A 130 6.92 -7.32 -9.37
N THR A 131 6.27 -8.34 -8.80
CA THR A 131 6.82 -9.07 -7.65
C THR A 131 6.41 -10.53 -7.62
N GLY A 132 7.29 -11.37 -7.08
CA GLY A 132 6.97 -12.76 -6.72
C GLY A 132 7.19 -13.73 -7.87
N THR A 133 6.61 -14.92 -7.78
CA THR A 133 6.84 -16.01 -8.73
C THR A 133 6.39 -15.71 -10.16
N TYR A 134 5.48 -14.75 -10.33
CA TYR A 134 4.92 -14.36 -11.63
C TYR A 134 5.45 -13.01 -12.14
N GLU A 135 6.53 -12.48 -11.55
CA GLU A 135 7.18 -11.24 -11.97
C GLU A 135 7.46 -11.22 -13.49
N GLY A 136 7.20 -10.09 -14.14
CA GLY A 136 7.36 -9.92 -15.59
C GLY A 136 6.17 -10.41 -16.43
N THR A 137 5.22 -11.14 -15.84
CA THR A 137 4.03 -11.64 -16.56
C THR A 137 3.07 -10.50 -16.87
N VAL A 138 2.61 -10.41 -18.12
CA VAL A 138 1.55 -9.48 -18.55
C VAL A 138 0.19 -10.11 -18.30
N VAL A 139 -0.67 -9.42 -17.54
CA VAL A 139 -2.04 -9.85 -17.25
C VAL A 139 -3.05 -8.76 -17.61
N ALA A 140 -4.28 -9.18 -17.92
CA ALA A 140 -5.40 -8.28 -18.19
C ALA A 140 -6.37 -8.26 -17.01
N ILE A 141 -6.73 -7.05 -16.58
CA ILE A 141 -7.60 -6.82 -15.43
C ILE A 141 -8.92 -6.28 -15.95
N PRO A 142 -10.03 -7.04 -15.85
CA PRO A 142 -11.36 -6.57 -16.23
C PRO A 142 -12.00 -5.75 -15.11
N ARG A 143 -13.07 -5.02 -15.45
CA ARG A 143 -13.99 -4.48 -14.44
C ARG A 143 -14.78 -5.61 -13.82
N ILE A 144 -14.88 -5.65 -12.50
CA ILE A 144 -15.69 -6.61 -11.74
C ILE A 144 -16.72 -5.90 -10.88
N ALA A 145 -17.82 -6.58 -10.57
CA ALA A 145 -18.80 -6.09 -9.60
C ALA A 145 -18.39 -6.52 -8.19
N LEU A 146 -18.45 -5.57 -7.25
CA LEU A 146 -18.10 -5.79 -5.86
C LEU A 146 -19.27 -5.37 -4.97
N ASN A 147 -19.71 -6.27 -4.11
CA ASN A 147 -20.74 -6.00 -3.12
C ASN A 147 -20.08 -5.61 -1.79
N PHE A 148 -20.62 -4.59 -1.12
CA PHE A 148 -20.13 -4.10 0.16
C PHE A 148 -21.30 -3.78 1.08
N SER A 149 -21.17 -4.23 2.32
CA SER A 149 -22.09 -3.94 3.41
C SER A 149 -21.25 -3.55 4.63
N GLU A 150 -21.62 -2.47 5.29
CA GLU A 150 -21.06 -2.04 6.57
C GLU A 150 -22.21 -1.78 7.54
N HIS A 151 -22.02 -2.07 8.83
CA HIS A 151 -23.05 -1.86 9.85
C HIS A 151 -23.59 -0.42 9.94
N LYS A 152 -22.83 0.55 9.44
CA LYS A 152 -23.24 1.95 9.39
C LYS A 152 -24.39 2.20 8.40
N TRP A 153 -24.53 1.37 7.38
CA TRP A 153 -25.47 1.58 6.29
C TRP A 153 -26.53 0.48 6.25
N PRO A 154 -27.81 0.83 6.04
CA PRO A 154 -28.91 -0.15 6.01
C PRO A 154 -29.03 -0.87 4.65
N PHE A 155 -28.02 -0.77 3.80
CA PHE A 155 -28.04 -1.33 2.45
C PHE A 155 -26.73 -2.05 2.11
N THR A 156 -26.80 -2.92 1.11
CA THR A 156 -25.61 -3.47 0.46
C THR A 156 -25.39 -2.71 -0.84
N MET A 157 -24.24 -2.07 -1.00
CA MET A 157 -23.86 -1.36 -2.22
C MET A 157 -23.13 -2.29 -3.18
N LYS A 158 -23.42 -2.19 -4.47
CA LYS A 158 -22.71 -2.86 -5.55
C LYS A 158 -21.97 -1.82 -6.38
N ARG A 159 -20.66 -1.99 -6.54
CA ARG A 159 -19.80 -1.14 -7.39
C ARG A 159 -19.15 -1.96 -8.49
N ARG A 160 -19.37 -1.61 -9.76
CA ARG A 160 -18.65 -2.18 -10.91
C ARG A 160 -17.48 -1.29 -11.31
N GLN A 161 -16.27 -1.75 -11.07
CA GLN A 161 -15.04 -1.00 -11.34
C GLN A 161 -13.85 -1.96 -11.56
N PHE A 162 -12.74 -1.45 -12.08
CA PHE A 162 -11.47 -2.19 -12.02
C PHE A 162 -11.06 -2.40 -10.56
N PRO A 163 -10.76 -3.63 -10.13
CA PRO A 163 -10.42 -3.94 -8.74
C PRO A 163 -8.96 -3.58 -8.43
N VAL A 164 -8.58 -2.33 -8.70
CA VAL A 164 -7.22 -1.82 -8.55
C VAL A 164 -7.23 -0.49 -7.81
N ARG A 165 -6.07 -0.13 -7.24
CA ARG A 165 -5.78 1.22 -6.78
C ARG A 165 -4.36 1.63 -7.15
N LEU A 166 -4.09 2.92 -7.20
CA LEU A 166 -2.72 3.44 -7.33
C LEU A 166 -1.82 2.94 -6.19
N CYS A 167 -0.55 2.70 -6.52
CA CYS A 167 0.40 2.06 -5.62
C CYS A 167 1.83 2.61 -5.73
N TYR A 168 1.97 3.93 -5.82
CA TYR A 168 3.24 4.60 -5.50
C TYR A 168 3.53 4.49 -4.00
N ALA A 169 2.48 4.68 -3.21
CA ALA A 169 2.45 4.46 -1.78
C ALA A 169 1.51 3.31 -1.42
N MET A 170 1.81 2.63 -0.31
CA MET A 170 0.93 1.68 0.35
C MET A 170 1.09 1.76 1.87
N THR A 171 0.17 1.14 2.61
CA THR A 171 0.34 1.10 4.06
C THR A 171 1.38 0.06 4.46
N ILE A 172 2.03 0.27 5.60
CA ILE A 172 2.96 -0.73 6.19
C ILE A 172 2.29 -2.10 6.27
N ASN A 173 1.05 -2.16 6.77
CA ASN A 173 0.29 -3.41 6.86
C ASN A 173 0.06 -4.07 5.50
N LYS A 174 -0.19 -3.29 4.43
CA LYS A 174 -0.36 -3.84 3.08
C LYS A 174 0.94 -4.30 2.44
N SER A 175 2.08 -3.76 2.87
CA SER A 175 3.40 -4.21 2.43
C SER A 175 3.85 -5.52 3.08
N GLN A 176 3.18 -5.99 4.13
CA GLN A 176 3.52 -7.23 4.82
C GLN A 176 3.49 -8.42 3.85
N GLY A 177 4.54 -9.23 3.87
CA GLY A 177 4.73 -10.36 2.94
C GLY A 177 5.32 -9.97 1.58
N GLN A 178 5.40 -8.69 1.24
CA GLN A 178 6.02 -8.23 -0.01
C GLN A 178 7.51 -7.94 0.18
N THR A 179 8.34 -8.34 -0.77
CA THR A 179 9.73 -7.88 -0.86
C THR A 179 9.80 -6.71 -1.84
N LEU A 180 10.52 -5.65 -1.49
CA LEU A 180 10.76 -4.45 -2.28
C LEU A 180 12.27 -4.31 -2.54
N ASP A 181 12.63 -3.84 -3.73
CA ASP A 181 14.04 -3.50 -4.02
C ASP A 181 14.44 -2.24 -3.29
N ARG A 182 13.52 -1.26 -3.25
CA ARG A 182 13.70 -0.02 -2.49
C ARG A 182 12.40 0.42 -1.83
N ALA A 183 12.49 0.85 -0.59
CA ALA A 183 11.35 1.32 0.19
C ALA A 183 11.65 2.68 0.83
N GLY A 184 10.70 3.59 0.70
CA GLY A 184 10.71 4.90 1.35
C GLY A 184 9.71 4.85 2.49
N VAL A 185 10.18 4.82 3.72
CA VAL A 185 9.32 4.85 4.90
C VAL A 185 9.00 6.29 5.23
N PHE A 186 7.75 6.70 4.99
CA PHE A 186 7.27 8.04 5.31
C PHE A 186 6.42 8.01 6.58
N LEU A 187 6.91 8.67 7.63
CA LEU A 187 6.28 8.76 8.94
C LEU A 187 5.92 10.23 9.23
N PRO A 188 4.77 10.73 8.73
CA PRO A 188 4.29 12.06 9.10
C PRO A 188 3.94 12.10 10.60
N LYS A 189 3.44 10.97 11.11
CA LYS A 189 3.22 10.67 12.52
C LYS A 189 3.94 9.36 12.87
N PRO A 190 4.25 9.12 14.15
CA PRO A 190 4.82 7.85 14.58
C PRO A 190 3.90 6.66 14.24
N VAL A 191 4.48 5.46 14.15
CA VAL A 191 3.71 4.22 14.05
C VAL A 191 2.85 4.03 15.31
N PHE A 192 1.70 3.40 15.16
CA PHE A 192 0.68 3.31 16.22
C PHE A 192 0.41 1.88 16.68
N SER A 193 1.03 0.88 16.07
CA SER A 193 0.83 -0.53 16.40
C SER A 193 2.15 -1.29 16.50
N HIS A 194 2.13 -2.33 17.33
CA HIS A 194 3.28 -3.21 17.60
C HIS A 194 3.88 -3.76 16.30
N GLY A 195 5.20 -3.71 16.20
CA GLY A 195 5.93 -4.32 15.08
C GLY A 195 5.77 -3.63 13.72
N GLN A 196 4.99 -2.55 13.58
CA GLN A 196 4.84 -1.85 12.29
C GLN A 196 6.17 -1.35 11.73
N LEU A 197 7.03 -0.80 12.58
CA LEU A 197 8.33 -0.31 12.16
C LEU A 197 9.24 -1.46 11.68
N TYR A 198 9.15 -2.62 12.35
CA TYR A 198 9.82 -3.84 11.93
C TYR A 198 9.30 -4.35 10.58
N VAL A 199 7.98 -4.39 10.39
CA VAL A 199 7.37 -4.75 9.10
C VAL A 199 7.90 -3.82 8.00
N ALA A 200 7.95 -2.52 8.23
CA ALA A 200 8.44 -1.55 7.26
C ALA A 200 9.90 -1.79 6.87
N ILE A 201 10.78 -2.02 7.84
CA ILE A 201 12.23 -2.20 7.59
C ILE A 201 12.50 -3.52 6.87
N SER A 202 11.82 -4.59 7.27
CA SER A 202 11.99 -5.93 6.69
C SER A 202 11.48 -6.04 5.24
N ARG A 203 10.93 -4.97 4.65
CA ARG A 203 10.48 -5.01 3.25
C ARG A 203 11.62 -4.98 2.25
N VAL A 204 12.81 -4.53 2.63
CA VAL A 204 13.97 -4.47 1.73
C VAL A 204 15.08 -5.42 2.15
N ARG A 205 15.86 -5.89 1.17
CA ARG A 205 16.97 -6.82 1.39
C ARG A 205 18.27 -6.16 1.84
N SER A 206 18.40 -4.84 1.71
CA SER A 206 19.62 -4.11 2.05
C SER A 206 19.34 -2.75 2.66
N ALA A 207 20.25 -2.28 3.51
CA ALA A 207 20.17 -0.94 4.10
C ALA A 207 20.18 0.17 3.02
N ALA A 208 20.88 -0.06 1.90
CA ALA A 208 20.91 0.88 0.78
C ALA A 208 19.54 1.04 0.08
N GLY A 209 18.69 0.01 0.15
CA GLY A 209 17.33 0.03 -0.36
C GLY A 209 16.34 0.79 0.53
N LEU A 210 16.70 1.16 1.76
CA LEU A 210 15.80 1.78 2.73
C LEU A 210 16.07 3.27 2.90
N ARG A 211 15.02 4.09 2.84
CA ARG A 211 15.09 5.52 3.19
C ARG A 211 13.95 5.89 4.13
N PHE A 212 14.22 6.79 5.07
CA PHE A 212 13.23 7.31 6.00
C PHE A 212 13.01 8.80 5.79
N LEU A 213 11.77 9.24 5.94
CA LEU A 213 11.41 10.64 6.14
C LEU A 213 10.41 10.73 7.30
N ILE A 214 10.81 11.37 8.39
CA ILE A 214 10.06 11.42 9.64
C ILE A 214 9.80 12.88 10.02
N HIS A 215 8.58 13.21 10.43
CA HIS A 215 8.20 14.55 10.89
C HIS A 215 7.74 14.60 12.36
N ASN A 216 7.21 13.49 12.91
CA ASN A 216 6.70 13.37 14.29
C ASN A 216 5.89 14.60 14.77
N ASP A 217 4.83 14.96 14.05
CA ASP A 217 3.95 16.10 14.33
C ASP A 217 4.60 17.51 14.21
N SER A 218 5.91 17.61 14.06
CA SER A 218 6.62 18.85 13.74
C SER A 218 6.72 19.05 12.22
N SER A 219 6.77 20.29 11.75
CA SER A 219 6.98 20.57 10.32
C SER A 219 8.41 20.28 9.85
N LEU A 220 9.34 20.04 10.77
CA LEU A 220 10.74 19.78 10.46
C LEU A 220 11.05 18.28 10.45
N PRO A 221 11.85 17.80 9.48
CA PRO A 221 12.31 16.42 9.47
C PRO A 221 13.12 16.09 10.73
N THR A 222 12.88 14.90 11.28
CA THR A 222 13.60 14.35 12.44
C THR A 222 14.26 13.03 12.08
N ASN A 223 15.29 12.65 12.84
CA ASN A 223 15.98 11.37 12.73
C ASN A 223 15.46 10.33 13.74
N CYS A 224 14.43 10.62 14.51
CA CYS A 224 13.91 9.75 15.57
C CYS A 224 12.44 9.46 15.34
N THR A 225 11.92 8.29 15.74
CA THR A 225 10.47 8.02 15.80
C THR A 225 10.11 7.10 16.96
N LYS A 226 8.85 7.12 17.41
CA LYS A 226 8.38 6.21 18.46
C LYS A 226 8.26 4.80 17.89
N ASN A 227 8.83 3.83 18.59
CA ASN A 227 8.66 2.41 18.31
C ASN A 227 7.63 1.84 19.31
N VAL A 228 6.61 1.14 18.80
CA VAL A 228 5.59 0.50 19.64
C VAL A 228 5.97 -0.98 19.74
N VAL A 229 6.27 -1.43 20.97
CA VAL A 229 6.68 -2.80 21.27
C VAL A 229 5.86 -3.31 22.46
N TYR A 230 5.11 -4.41 22.31
CA TYR A 230 4.42 -5.07 23.44
C TYR A 230 5.39 -5.88 24.26
N THR A 231 5.69 -5.41 25.47
CA THR A 231 6.71 -5.99 26.35
C THR A 231 6.32 -7.36 26.92
N GLU A 232 5.03 -7.68 26.95
CA GLU A 232 4.47 -8.93 27.48
C GLU A 232 4.84 -10.16 26.63
N LEU A 233 5.16 -9.97 25.36
CA LEU A 233 5.65 -11.05 24.48
C LEU A 233 7.11 -11.42 24.75
N TYR A 234 7.81 -10.67 25.62
CA TYR A 234 9.25 -10.80 25.83
C TYR A 234 9.63 -11.17 27.27
N SER A 235 8.69 -11.17 28.22
CA SER A 235 8.92 -11.67 29.58
C SER A 235 9.34 -13.15 29.59
N GLU A 236 8.92 -13.94 28.60
CA GLU A 236 9.37 -15.34 28.43
C GLU A 236 10.79 -15.46 27.85
N LEU A 237 11.24 -14.51 27.03
CA LEU A 237 12.57 -14.52 26.39
C LEU A 237 13.69 -14.03 27.32
N ILE A 238 13.39 -13.09 28.23
CA ILE A 238 14.37 -12.61 29.22
C ILE A 238 14.76 -13.72 30.21
N PHE A 239 13.90 -14.72 30.44
CA PHE A 239 14.22 -15.88 31.28
C PHE A 239 15.29 -16.83 30.69
N GLN A 240 15.61 -16.71 29.39
CA GLN A 240 16.61 -17.55 28.73
C GLN A 240 18.02 -16.92 28.65
N GLY A 241 18.29 -15.83 29.38
CA GLY A 241 19.66 -15.37 29.66
C GLY A 241 20.41 -14.66 28.54
N ASN A 242 19.78 -14.30 27.41
CA ASN A 242 20.41 -13.50 26.35
C ASN A 242 20.09 -12.01 26.50
N SER A 243 20.86 -11.32 27.36
CA SER A 243 20.73 -9.88 27.60
C SER A 243 21.52 -8.99 26.62
N GLU A 244 22.32 -9.56 25.71
CA GLU A 244 23.08 -8.79 24.72
C GLU A 244 22.40 -8.79 23.35
N GLY A 245 21.73 -7.69 23.01
CA GLY A 245 21.34 -7.39 21.62
C GLY A 245 19.90 -6.91 21.41
N PHE A 246 19.02 -7.02 22.39
CA PHE A 246 17.64 -6.54 22.24
C PHE A 246 17.54 -5.06 22.60
N PHE A 247 17.68 -4.18 21.60
CA PHE A 247 17.38 -2.76 21.77
C PHE A 247 15.86 -2.55 21.89
N PHE A 248 15.34 -2.69 23.12
CA PHE A 248 13.98 -2.36 23.53
C PHE A 248 13.81 -0.85 23.74
N ASN A 249 14.17 -0.04 22.74
CA ASN A 249 14.01 1.39 22.86
C ASN A 249 12.63 1.81 22.31
N SER A 250 11.84 2.48 23.15
CA SER A 250 10.55 3.10 22.76
C SER A 250 10.74 4.20 21.72
N ARG A 251 11.99 4.61 21.46
CA ARG A 251 12.42 5.51 20.39
C ARG A 251 13.50 4.87 19.52
N LEU A 252 13.30 4.91 18.20
CA LEU A 252 14.31 4.51 17.22
C LEU A 252 14.99 5.77 16.64
N HIS A 253 16.32 5.85 16.78
CA HIS A 253 17.15 6.88 16.13
C HIS A 253 17.78 6.31 14.84
N ILE A 254 17.52 6.97 13.71
CA ILE A 254 17.88 6.52 12.35
C ILE A 254 19.26 7.06 11.91
N SER A 255 19.81 8.07 12.59
CA SER A 255 21.14 8.64 12.28
C SER A 255 22.31 7.88 12.89
N SER A 256 22.06 6.85 13.70
CA SER A 256 23.14 6.03 14.22
C SER A 256 23.68 5.12 13.10
N PRO A 257 24.99 4.84 13.01
CA PRO A 257 25.57 3.84 12.10
C PRO A 257 25.06 2.40 12.37
N SER A 258 23.92 2.26 13.05
CA SER A 258 23.33 1.03 13.54
C SER A 258 22.18 0.45 12.68
N LEU A 259 21.97 0.95 11.46
CA LEU A 259 21.19 0.23 10.44
C LEU A 259 21.59 -1.25 10.29
N PRO A 260 22.89 -1.65 10.31
CA PRO A 260 23.27 -3.06 10.36
C PRO A 260 22.66 -3.85 11.53
N TYR A 261 22.47 -3.25 12.71
CA TYR A 261 21.87 -3.95 13.87
C TYR A 261 20.36 -4.14 13.75
N ILE A 262 19.67 -3.31 12.96
CA ILE A 262 18.24 -3.53 12.64
C ILE A 262 18.07 -4.74 11.70
N PHE A 263 19.03 -4.96 10.79
CA PHE A 263 19.08 -6.20 10.01
C PHE A 263 19.44 -7.42 10.89
N SER A 264 20.23 -7.25 11.95
CA SER A 264 20.39 -8.28 13.00
C SER A 264 19.09 -8.55 13.77
N TYR A 265 18.24 -7.53 13.98
CA TYR A 265 16.89 -7.68 14.55
C TYR A 265 15.97 -8.52 13.65
N HIS A 266 16.10 -8.40 12.32
CA HIS A 266 15.43 -9.29 11.36
C HIS A 266 15.88 -10.75 11.52
N TYR A 267 17.16 -10.98 11.78
CA TYR A 267 17.68 -12.31 12.07
C TYR A 267 17.09 -12.89 13.38
N LEU A 268 17.03 -12.10 14.46
CA LEU A 268 16.46 -12.52 15.75
C LEU A 268 14.95 -12.79 15.69
N TYR A 269 14.18 -11.92 15.04
CA TYR A 269 12.72 -12.08 14.91
C TYR A 269 12.33 -13.24 13.98
N SER A 270 13.17 -13.58 13.00
CA SER A 270 12.94 -14.73 12.13
C SER A 270 13.11 -16.08 12.84
N ARG A 271 13.98 -16.14 13.86
CA ARG A 271 14.19 -17.35 14.68
C ARG A 271 13.13 -17.58 15.75
N THR A 272 12.39 -16.54 16.15
CA THR A 272 11.36 -16.65 17.20
C THR A 272 9.97 -16.98 16.64
N TRP A 273 9.80 -17.01 15.32
CA TRP A 273 8.50 -17.24 14.64
C TRP A 273 8.54 -18.38 13.59
N THR A 274 9.45 -19.33 13.73
CA THR A 274 9.44 -20.64 13.04
C THR A 274 9.29 -21.74 14.06
#